data_AF-A0A8X6FGD1-F1
#
_entry.id   AF-A0A8X6FGD1-F1
#
_cell.length_a   1.000
_cell.length_b   1.000
_cell.length_c   1.000
_cell.angle_alpha   90.00
_cell.angle_beta   90.00
_cell.angle_gamma   90.00
#
_symmetry.space_group_name_H-M   'P 1'
#
loop_
_entity.id
_entity.type
_entity.pdbx_description
1 polymer ?
#
loop_
_entity_poly.entity_id
_entity_poly.type
_entity_poly.pdbx_seq_one_letter_code
_entity_poly.pdbx_strand_id
1 'polypeptide(L)'
;MYHRAKDLFKEFKSIFLQLTADSRVRLHVPENILVRFGERLKDLLGFVQKTFTHGDYKPEYPLELRAGITEIYVYCDIVSESLVGDSSASILKIIPVGNENSDQIVKYFTVPLYFRVKKQFFDVIEIQMRTSSGTPLKFISGKTNMVLSFKKKII
;
A
#
# COMPACT_ATOMS: atom_id res chain seq x y z
N MET A 1 6.47 -16.41 -10.73
CA MET A 1 5.99 -15.17 -10.08
C MET A 1 6.54 -14.01 -10.93
N TYR A 2 5.70 -13.11 -11.43
CA TYR A 2 6.12 -12.08 -12.40
C TYR A 2 6.79 -10.90 -11.68
N HIS A 3 7.99 -10.49 -12.12
CA HIS A 3 8.75 -9.40 -11.50
C HIS A 3 8.40 -8.02 -12.08
N ARG A 4 7.84 -7.95 -13.30
CA ARG A 4 7.38 -6.69 -13.93
C ARG A 4 5.97 -6.84 -14.46
N ALA A 5 5.20 -5.76 -14.42
CA ALA A 5 3.84 -5.71 -15.00
C ALA A 5 3.83 -6.12 -16.49
N LYS A 6 4.88 -5.74 -17.24
CA LYS A 6 5.05 -6.12 -18.66
C LYS A 6 5.13 -7.64 -18.87
N ASP A 7 5.66 -8.38 -17.91
CA ASP A 7 5.81 -9.84 -18.03
C ASP A 7 4.49 -10.54 -17.73
N LEU A 8 3.74 -10.04 -16.72
CA LEU A 8 2.37 -10.49 -16.46
C LEU A 8 1.45 -10.22 -17.66
N PHE A 9 1.59 -9.06 -18.29
CA PHE A 9 0.73 -8.66 -19.41
C PHE A 9 0.88 -9.55 -20.65
N LYS A 10 2.02 -10.22 -20.83
CA LYS A 10 2.26 -11.14 -21.93
C LYS A 10 1.53 -12.48 -21.80
N GLU A 11 1.02 -12.80 -20.62
CA GLU A 11 0.33 -14.06 -20.35
C GLU A 11 -1.13 -14.05 -20.79
N PHE A 12 -1.68 -12.86 -21.01
CA PHE A 12 -3.02 -12.72 -21.52
C PHE A 12 -3.03 -13.08 -23.01
N LYS A 13 -3.52 -14.28 -23.32
CA LYS A 13 -3.57 -14.79 -24.71
C LYS A 13 -4.69 -14.17 -25.55
N SER A 14 -5.74 -13.68 -24.90
CA SER A 14 -6.97 -13.21 -25.56
C SER A 14 -7.21 -11.71 -25.39
N ILE A 15 -6.44 -11.02 -24.56
CA ILE A 15 -6.51 -9.55 -24.39
C ILE A 15 -5.08 -9.03 -24.35
N PHE A 16 -4.84 -7.84 -24.88
CA PHE A 16 -3.48 -7.28 -24.88
C PHE A 16 -3.41 -6.08 -23.95
N LEU A 17 -2.50 -6.15 -22.97
CA LEU A 17 -2.22 -5.05 -22.05
C LEU A 17 -0.82 -4.50 -22.35
N GLN A 18 -0.72 -3.19 -22.59
CA GLN A 18 0.55 -2.55 -22.90
C GLN A 18 0.80 -1.33 -22.04
N LEU A 19 1.89 -1.35 -21.28
CA LEU A 19 2.37 -0.17 -20.54
C LEU A 19 2.99 0.83 -21.52
N THR A 20 2.43 2.03 -21.59
CA THR A 20 2.90 3.14 -22.42
C THR A 20 3.90 4.03 -21.68
N ALA A 21 4.57 4.94 -22.40
CA ALA A 21 5.58 5.84 -21.83
C ALA A 21 5.00 6.84 -20.80
N ASP A 22 3.70 7.13 -20.85
CA ASP A 22 2.97 7.96 -19.88
C ASP A 22 2.49 7.17 -18.64
N SER A 23 3.09 6.01 -18.37
CA SER A 23 2.74 5.11 -17.26
C SER A 23 1.29 4.60 -17.27
N ARG A 24 0.60 4.63 -18.41
CA ARG A 24 -0.76 4.12 -18.58
C ARG A 24 -0.77 2.72 -19.19
N VAL A 25 -1.83 1.94 -18.95
CA VAL A 25 -1.98 0.59 -19.53
C VAL A 25 -3.05 0.60 -20.61
N ARG A 26 -2.65 0.52 -21.89
CA ARG A 26 -3.60 0.32 -22.98
C ARG A 26 -4.16 -1.09 -22.92
N LEU A 27 -5.47 -1.22 -23.15
CA LEU A 27 -6.18 -2.48 -23.25
C LEU A 27 -6.72 -2.62 -24.67
N HIS A 28 -6.34 -3.69 -25.35
CA HIS A 28 -6.96 -4.11 -26.60
C HIS A 28 -7.83 -5.35 -26.36
N VAL A 29 -9.08 -5.29 -26.79
CA VAL A 29 -10.05 -6.39 -26.69
C VAL A 29 -10.43 -6.86 -28.09
N PRO A 30 -10.20 -8.14 -28.44
CA PRO A 30 -10.59 -8.70 -29.72
C PRO A 30 -12.11 -8.75 -29.92
N GLU A 31 -12.54 -9.01 -31.15
CA GLU A 31 -13.94 -9.26 -31.44
C GLU A 31 -14.50 -10.46 -30.65
N ASN A 32 -15.79 -10.42 -30.33
CA ASN A 32 -16.52 -11.48 -29.61
C ASN A 32 -16.03 -11.78 -28.18
N ILE A 33 -15.27 -10.86 -27.56
CA ILE A 33 -14.82 -11.00 -26.17
C ILE A 33 -15.40 -9.88 -25.30
N LEU A 34 -15.92 -10.27 -24.14
CA LEU A 34 -16.34 -9.35 -23.08
C LEU A 34 -15.34 -9.45 -21.92
N VAL A 35 -14.69 -8.34 -21.60
CA VAL A 35 -13.76 -8.26 -20.46
C VAL A 35 -14.43 -7.47 -19.36
N ARG A 36 -14.45 -8.05 -18.15
CA ARG A 36 -14.93 -7.36 -16.95
C ARG A 36 -13.87 -7.38 -15.87
N PHE A 37 -13.38 -6.21 -15.48
CA PHE A 37 -12.47 -6.07 -14.36
C PHE A 37 -13.24 -6.00 -13.05
N GLY A 38 -12.68 -6.60 -12.00
CA GLY A 38 -13.09 -6.32 -10.63
C GLY A 38 -12.65 -4.90 -10.23
N GLU A 39 -13.35 -4.28 -9.28
CA GLU A 39 -13.12 -2.88 -8.88
C GLU A 39 -11.65 -2.58 -8.59
N ARG A 40 -10.98 -3.44 -7.81
CA ARG A 40 -9.56 -3.28 -7.50
C ARG A 40 -8.68 -3.27 -8.75
N LEU A 41 -8.87 -4.22 -9.67
CA LEU A 41 -8.04 -4.28 -10.87
C LEU A 41 -8.31 -3.10 -11.80
N LYS A 42 -9.57 -2.69 -11.90
CA LYS A 42 -10.03 -1.53 -12.65
C LYS A 42 -9.33 -0.25 -12.16
N ASP A 43 -9.31 -0.04 -10.85
CA ASP A 43 -8.65 1.10 -10.21
C ASP A 43 -7.11 1.05 -10.38
N LEU A 44 -6.49 -0.13 -10.14
CA LEU A 44 -5.03 -0.30 -10.32
C LEU A 44 -4.59 0.03 -11.75
N LEU A 45 -5.35 -0.40 -12.76
CA LEU A 45 -5.05 -0.16 -14.17
C LEU A 45 -5.43 1.25 -14.65
N GLY A 46 -6.15 2.03 -13.83
CA GLY A 46 -6.50 3.42 -14.11
C GLY A 46 -7.76 3.62 -14.96
N PHE A 47 -8.63 2.61 -15.09
CA PHE A 47 -9.87 2.71 -15.85
C PHE A 47 -11.05 3.15 -14.98
N VAL A 48 -11.96 3.97 -15.53
CA VAL A 48 -13.22 4.33 -14.85
C VAL A 48 -14.32 3.31 -15.17
N GLN A 49 -14.39 2.86 -16.42
CA GLN A 49 -15.31 1.79 -16.81
C GLN A 49 -14.77 0.41 -16.39
N LYS A 50 -15.67 -0.49 -16.01
CA LYS A 50 -15.33 -1.86 -15.56
C LYS A 50 -15.51 -2.94 -16.64
N THR A 51 -16.23 -2.62 -17.71
CA THR A 51 -16.60 -3.56 -18.77
C THR A 51 -16.09 -3.04 -20.10
N PHE A 52 -15.51 -3.92 -20.89
CA PHE A 52 -14.91 -3.62 -22.19
C PHE A 52 -15.38 -4.65 -23.21
N THR A 53 -15.79 -4.15 -24.37
CA THR A 53 -16.13 -4.95 -25.56
C THR A 53 -14.99 -4.82 -26.56
N HIS A 54 -15.20 -5.21 -27.82
CA HIS A 54 -14.22 -5.00 -28.88
C HIS A 54 -13.75 -3.53 -28.97
N GLY A 55 -12.43 -3.34 -29.03
CA GLY A 55 -11.81 -2.04 -29.25
C GLY A 55 -10.50 -1.82 -28.49
N ASP A 56 -9.93 -0.63 -28.71
CA ASP A 56 -8.74 -0.12 -28.01
C ASP A 56 -9.12 0.91 -26.97
N TYR A 57 -8.71 0.68 -25.73
CA TYR A 57 -9.03 1.53 -24.60
C TYR A 57 -7.77 2.11 -23.98
N LYS A 58 -7.83 3.42 -23.70
CA LYS A 58 -6.82 4.14 -22.93
C LYS A 58 -7.41 4.51 -21.56
N PRO A 59 -6.71 4.23 -20.46
CA PRO A 59 -7.15 4.59 -19.12
C PRO A 59 -7.01 6.09 -18.89
N GLU A 60 -7.86 6.63 -18.02
CA GLU A 60 -7.83 8.05 -17.62
C GLU A 60 -6.62 8.32 -16.72
N TYR A 61 -6.33 7.37 -15.82
CA TYR A 61 -5.28 7.48 -14.81
C TYR A 61 -4.06 6.60 -15.13
N PRO A 62 -2.86 6.96 -14.65
CA PRO A 62 -1.69 6.09 -14.68
C PRO A 62 -1.90 4.79 -13.90
N LEU A 63 -1.11 3.77 -14.23
CA LEU A 63 -1.01 2.51 -13.50
C LEU A 63 -0.54 2.78 -12.06
N GLU A 64 -1.35 2.36 -11.07
CA GLU A 64 -1.05 2.55 -9.65
C GLU A 64 -0.99 1.20 -8.95
N LEU A 65 0.16 0.51 -9.03
CA LEU A 65 0.33 -0.82 -8.44
C LEU A 65 0.32 -0.83 -6.90
N ARG A 66 0.50 0.32 -6.25
CA ARG A 66 0.54 0.44 -4.80
C ARG A 66 -0.82 0.74 -4.20
N ALA A 67 -1.87 0.82 -5.03
CA ALA A 67 -3.23 1.16 -4.62
C ALA A 67 -3.29 2.46 -3.77
N GLY A 68 -2.41 3.42 -4.04
CA GLY A 68 -2.33 4.69 -3.31
C GLY A 68 -1.69 4.64 -1.92
N ILE A 69 -1.04 3.53 -1.54
CA ILE A 69 -0.32 3.44 -0.27
C ILE A 69 1.02 4.18 -0.39
N THR A 70 1.03 5.45 0.02
CA THR A 70 2.24 6.29 0.08
C THR A 70 2.96 6.18 1.41
N GLU A 71 2.23 5.90 2.49
CA GLU A 71 2.70 5.94 3.86
C GLU A 71 2.02 4.85 4.69
N ILE A 72 2.76 4.31 5.66
CA ILE A 72 2.25 3.34 6.63
C ILE A 72 2.30 3.97 8.01
N TYR A 73 1.13 4.06 8.63
CA TYR A 73 0.94 4.55 9.98
C TYR A 73 0.98 3.38 10.95
N VAL A 74 1.92 3.41 11.90
CA VAL A 74 2.10 2.37 12.92
C VAL A 74 1.48 2.85 14.23
N TYR A 75 0.29 2.36 14.53
CA TYR A 75 -0.45 2.64 15.75
C TYR A 75 -0.04 1.70 16.87
N CYS A 76 -0.12 2.19 18.11
CA CYS A 76 0.17 1.43 19.32
C CYS A 76 -0.78 1.82 20.44
N ASP A 77 -1.49 0.86 21.00
CA ASP A 77 -2.56 1.10 21.97
C ASP A 77 -2.07 1.55 23.37
N ILE A 78 -0.78 1.41 23.67
CA ILE A 78 -0.20 1.82 24.96
C ILE A 78 0.45 3.21 24.93
N VAL A 79 0.56 3.83 23.76
CA VAL A 79 1.20 5.15 23.59
C VAL A 79 0.17 6.26 23.83
N SER A 80 0.56 7.31 24.54
CA SER A 80 -0.24 8.53 24.67
C SER A 80 -0.48 9.15 23.28
N GLU A 81 -1.68 9.68 23.07
CA GLU A 81 -2.01 10.30 21.80
C GLU A 81 -1.16 11.56 21.55
N SER A 82 -0.86 11.79 20.28
CA SER A 82 -0.19 12.99 19.78
C SER A 82 -0.98 13.56 18.61
N LEU A 83 -0.89 14.88 18.40
CA LEU A 83 -1.47 15.54 17.24
C LEU A 83 -0.74 15.08 15.96
N VAL A 84 -1.50 14.55 15.00
CA VAL A 84 -1.03 14.12 13.68
C VAL A 84 -1.97 14.69 12.63
N GLY A 85 -1.48 15.70 11.90
CA GLY A 85 -2.31 16.49 10.99
C GLY A 85 -3.39 17.24 11.77
N ASP A 86 -4.65 16.98 11.43
CA ASP A 86 -5.87 17.51 12.04
C ASP A 86 -6.51 16.55 13.07
N SER A 87 -5.85 15.42 13.39
CA SER A 87 -6.39 14.38 14.28
C SER A 87 -5.46 14.04 15.46
N SER A 88 -6.03 13.50 16.53
CA SER A 88 -5.27 12.94 17.66
C SER A 88 -5.12 11.43 17.49
N ALA A 89 -3.90 10.90 17.60
CA ALA A 89 -3.65 9.49 17.38
C ALA A 89 -2.46 8.95 18.19
N SER A 90 -2.57 7.70 18.66
CA SER A 90 -1.49 6.95 19.32
C SER A 90 -0.57 6.27 18.28
N ILE A 91 0.31 7.06 17.65
CA ILE A 91 1.21 6.59 16.58
C ILE A 91 2.66 6.50 17.09
N LEU A 92 3.32 5.39 16.77
CA LEU A 92 4.76 5.21 17.00
C LEU A 92 5.59 5.77 15.85
N LYS A 93 5.09 5.63 14.61
CA LYS A 93 5.81 6.05 13.41
C LYS A 93 4.91 6.19 12.19
N ILE A 94 5.30 7.09 11.30
CA ILE A 94 4.82 7.15 9.92
C ILE A 94 6.00 6.73 9.04
N ILE A 95 5.83 5.67 8.27
CA ILE A 95 6.86 5.10 7.39
C ILE A 95 6.51 5.46 5.95
N PRO A 96 7.29 6.33 5.28
CA PRO A 96 7.06 6.63 3.88
C PRO A 96 7.42 5.41 3.02
N VAL A 97 6.50 5.04 2.13
CA VAL A 97 6.67 4.02 1.10
C VAL A 97 7.18 4.73 -0.17
N GLY A 98 8.48 5.01 -0.20
CA GLY A 98 9.12 5.71 -1.31
C GLY A 98 9.17 4.94 -2.63
N ASN A 99 9.58 5.59 -3.72
CA ASN A 99 9.81 4.99 -5.04
C ASN A 99 11.08 4.13 -5.06
N GLU A 100 11.13 3.13 -4.19
CA GLU A 100 12.25 2.20 -4.12
C GLU A 100 12.01 1.12 -5.18
N ASN A 101 12.79 1.17 -6.25
CA ASN A 101 12.72 0.27 -7.41
C ASN A 101 13.29 -1.13 -7.13
N SER A 102 13.26 -1.58 -5.87
CA SER A 102 13.82 -2.87 -5.46
C SER A 102 12.72 -3.88 -5.13
N ASP A 103 12.95 -5.13 -5.53
CA ASP A 103 12.06 -6.27 -5.26
C ASP A 103 11.89 -6.53 -3.75
N GLN A 104 12.83 -6.06 -2.92
CA GLN A 104 12.75 -6.08 -1.47
C GLN A 104 13.13 -4.72 -0.90
N ILE A 105 12.21 -4.16 -0.11
CA ILE A 105 12.42 -2.92 0.64
C ILE A 105 12.66 -3.30 2.09
N VAL A 106 13.82 -2.89 2.63
CA VAL A 106 14.13 -3.05 4.05
C VAL A 106 14.37 -1.69 4.66
N LYS A 107 13.52 -1.31 5.61
CA LYS A 107 13.64 -0.05 6.35
C LYS A 107 14.15 -0.33 7.75
N TYR A 108 15.37 0.11 8.02
CA TYR A 108 15.95 0.08 9.37
C TYR A 108 15.79 1.43 10.05
N PHE A 109 15.37 1.40 11.31
CA PHE A 109 15.26 2.60 12.14
C PHE A 109 16.14 2.41 13.37
N THR A 110 17.27 3.12 13.41
CA THR A 110 18.30 2.93 14.44
C THR A 110 18.11 3.83 15.65
N VAL A 111 17.45 4.99 15.49
CA VAL A 111 17.21 5.94 16.59
C VAL A 111 15.87 5.64 17.24
N PRO A 112 15.83 5.18 18.52
CA PRO A 112 14.58 4.95 19.23
C PRO A 112 13.93 6.29 19.59
N LEU A 113 12.64 6.42 19.27
CA LEU A 113 11.80 7.52 19.74
C LEU A 113 11.08 7.08 21.01
N TYR A 114 11.16 7.90 22.06
CA TYR A 114 10.47 7.64 23.32
C TYR A 114 9.16 8.41 23.38
N PHE A 115 8.08 7.68 23.69
CA PHE A 115 6.75 8.22 23.87
C PHE A 115 6.29 8.00 25.30
N ARG A 116 5.38 8.84 25.79
CA ARG A 116 4.72 8.60 27.06
C ARG A 116 3.81 7.39 26.93
N VAL A 117 3.89 6.48 27.89
CA VAL A 117 2.98 5.33 27.99
C VAL A 117 1.72 5.79 28.73
N LYS A 118 0.53 5.54 28.18
CA LYS A 118 -0.74 5.95 28.78
C LYS A 118 -1.30 4.93 29.78
N LYS A 119 -0.86 3.67 29.71
CA LYS A 119 -1.26 2.58 30.62
C LYS A 119 -0.15 2.28 31.64
N GLN A 120 -0.51 2.07 32.90
CA GLN A 120 0.44 1.65 33.94
C GLN A 120 0.64 0.13 33.98
N PHE A 121 -0.43 -0.61 33.67
CA PHE A 121 -0.46 -2.07 33.63
C PHE A 121 -1.07 -2.52 32.30
N PHE A 122 -0.42 -3.47 31.64
CA PHE A 122 -0.88 -4.06 30.38
C PHE A 122 -0.19 -5.41 30.19
N ASP A 123 -0.94 -6.40 29.73
CA ASP A 123 -0.42 -7.74 29.40
C ASP A 123 -0.29 -7.93 27.88
N VAL A 124 -1.03 -7.12 27.11
CA VAL A 124 -1.09 -7.16 25.64
C VAL A 124 -0.80 -5.77 25.10
N ILE A 125 0.06 -5.72 24.08
CA ILE A 125 0.33 -4.52 23.27
C ILE A 125 -0.20 -4.79 21.87
N GLU A 126 -1.11 -3.94 21.42
CA GLU A 126 -1.66 -4.02 20.07
C GLU A 126 -0.94 -3.04 19.14
N ILE A 127 -0.38 -3.57 18.06
CA ILE A 127 0.24 -2.80 16.98
C ILE A 127 -0.61 -2.94 15.73
N GLN A 128 -1.03 -1.81 15.16
CA GLN A 128 -1.78 -1.79 13.90
C GLN A 128 -1.04 -0.98 12.84
N MET A 129 -0.88 -1.57 11.66
CA MET A 129 -0.35 -0.87 10.48
C MET A 129 -1.51 -0.49 9.58
N ARG A 130 -1.65 0.80 9.29
CA ARG A 130 -2.75 1.34 8.48
C ARG A 130 -2.22 2.25 7.37
N THR A 131 -3.01 2.42 6.32
CA THR A 131 -2.79 3.45 5.31
C THR A 131 -3.11 4.83 5.88
N SER A 132 -2.77 5.91 5.15
CA SER A 132 -3.16 7.29 5.49
C SER A 132 -4.67 7.48 5.65
N SER A 133 -5.48 6.70 4.93
CA SER A 133 -6.95 6.69 5.07
C SER A 133 -7.45 5.84 6.24
N GLY A 134 -6.57 5.32 7.10
CA GLY A 134 -6.93 4.51 8.26
C GLY A 134 -7.30 3.06 7.96
N THR A 135 -7.14 2.61 6.71
CA THR A 135 -7.46 1.23 6.30
C THR A 135 -6.36 0.26 6.78
N PRO A 136 -6.71 -0.88 7.42
CA PRO A 136 -5.72 -1.88 7.82
C PRO A 136 -4.90 -2.39 6.64
N LEU A 137 -3.58 -2.38 6.79
CA LEU A 137 -2.67 -2.86 5.77
C LEU A 137 -2.53 -4.38 5.85
N LYS A 138 -2.76 -5.07 4.73
CA LYS A 138 -2.61 -6.53 4.62
C LYS A 138 -1.34 -6.84 3.84
N PHE A 139 -0.32 -7.35 4.52
CA PHE A 139 0.89 -7.85 3.86
C PHE A 139 0.59 -9.20 3.22
N ILE A 140 0.86 -9.33 1.92
CA ILE A 140 0.77 -10.61 1.19
C ILE A 140 2.03 -11.46 1.48
N SER A 141 3.17 -10.79 1.70
CA SER A 141 4.46 -11.40 2.00
C SER A 141 5.37 -10.40 2.72
N GLY A 142 6.43 -10.89 3.35
CA GLY A 142 7.44 -10.08 4.02
C GLY A 142 7.65 -10.47 5.48
N LYS A 143 8.57 -9.79 6.15
CA LYS A 143 8.82 -9.95 7.59
C LYS A 143 8.81 -8.57 8.23
N THR A 144 8.08 -8.44 9.34
CA THR A 144 8.06 -7.23 10.16
C THR A 144 8.68 -7.55 11.51
N ASN A 145 9.75 -6.85 11.85
CA ASN A 145 10.41 -6.95 13.15
C ASN A 145 10.24 -5.62 13.88
N MET A 146 9.89 -5.69 15.16
CA MET A 146 9.69 -4.52 16.00
C MET A 146 10.32 -4.77 17.36
N VAL A 147 11.10 -3.79 17.82
CA VAL A 147 11.72 -3.80 19.15
C VAL A 147 11.18 -2.60 19.90
N LEU A 148 10.60 -2.87 21.08
CA LEU A 148 10.10 -1.85 21.99
C LEU A 148 11.08 -1.70 23.16
N SER A 149 11.53 -0.46 23.39
CA SER A 149 12.37 -0.11 24.54
C SER A 149 11.54 0.65 25.56
N PHE A 150 11.47 0.12 26.79
CA PHE A 150 10.79 0.78 27.90
C PHE A 150 11.84 1.40 28.83
N LYS A 151 11.79 2.73 28.95
CA LYS A 151 12.63 3.48 29.89
C LYS A 151 11.75 4.09 30.97
N LYS A 152 12.02 3.72 32.23
CA LYS A 152 11.40 4.41 33.37
C LYS A 152 11.87 5.87 33.35
N LYS A 153 10.92 6.80 33.27
CA LYS A 153 11.23 8.22 33.44
C LYS A 153 11.56 8.42 34.90
N ILE A 154 12.83 8.71 35.19
CA ILE A 154 13.24 9.20 36.51
C ILE A 154 12.75 10.65 36.52
N ILE A 155 11.78 10.92 37.40
CA ILE A 155 11.26 12.26 37.69
C ILE A 155 12.06 12.77 38.88
#